data_AF-A0A8T9DI90-F1
#
_entry.id   AF-A0A8T9DI90-F1
#
_cell.length_a   1.000
_cell.length_b   1.000
_cell.length_c   1.000
_cell.angle_alpha   90.00
_cell.angle_beta   90.00
_cell.angle_gamma   90.00
#
_symmetry.space_group_name_H-M   'P 1'
#
loop_
_entity.id
_entity.type
_entity.pdbx_description
1 polymer ?
#
loop_
_entity_poly.entity_id
_entity_poly.type
_entity_poly.pdbx_seq_one_letter_code
_entity_poly.pdbx_strand_id
1 'polypeptide(L)'
;MGIAVRLAMSALAATAAGCATSPVDYGASLSQQDQKWASPACQQARAAASDYELREKQHPGWEFAALGPYGLGLIAAVKEHEQKQRKLFARNVHLQCSSRPLPKELQGDTSSAGASQMKYP
;
A
#
# COMPACT_ATOMS: atom_id res chain seq x y z
N MET A 1 -2.27 43.85 -23.01
CA MET A 1 -2.22 43.59 -21.56
C MET A 1 -3.37 42.65 -21.25
N GLY A 2 -3.13 41.34 -21.19
CA GLY A 2 -3.34 40.53 -19.98
C GLY A 2 -4.76 39.95 -20.01
N ILE A 3 -5.01 38.64 -19.90
CA ILE A 3 -4.52 37.72 -18.89
C ILE A 3 -4.65 36.30 -19.47
N ALA A 4 -3.55 35.54 -19.40
CA ALA A 4 -3.50 34.12 -19.73
C ALA A 4 -4.21 33.33 -18.64
N VAL A 5 -5.34 32.69 -18.96
CA VAL A 5 -5.98 31.70 -18.08
C VAL A 5 -5.46 30.32 -18.47
N ARG A 6 -4.36 29.91 -17.84
CA ARG A 6 -3.95 28.51 -17.76
C ARG A 6 -4.29 28.00 -16.37
N LEU A 7 -5.56 27.61 -16.20
CA LEU A 7 -6.03 26.85 -15.04
C LEU A 7 -6.36 25.43 -15.51
N ALA A 8 -5.32 24.62 -15.72
CA ALA A 8 -5.48 23.17 -15.61
C ALA A 8 -5.21 22.83 -14.15
N MET A 9 -6.25 22.92 -13.33
CA MET A 9 -6.28 22.43 -11.97
C MET A 9 -6.05 20.92 -11.98
N SER A 10 -4.87 20.45 -11.57
CA SER A 10 -4.70 19.12 -11.01
C SER A 10 -4.71 19.24 -9.48
N ALA A 11 -5.89 19.57 -8.94
CA ALA A 11 -6.17 19.48 -7.52
C ALA A 11 -6.44 18.01 -7.17
N LEU A 12 -5.40 17.26 -6.79
CA LEU A 12 -5.59 15.97 -6.15
C LEU A 12 -5.97 16.22 -4.68
N ALA A 13 -7.28 16.30 -4.42
CA ALA A 13 -7.82 16.27 -3.07
C ALA A 13 -7.69 14.84 -2.53
N ALA A 14 -6.67 14.59 -1.71
CA ALA A 14 -6.59 13.38 -0.90
C ALA A 14 -7.21 13.68 0.48
N THR A 15 -8.46 13.27 0.67
CA THR A 15 -9.10 13.23 1.98
C THR A 15 -8.34 12.25 2.88
N ALA A 16 -7.75 12.77 3.95
CA ALA A 16 -7.00 12.02 4.94
C ALA A 16 -7.94 11.16 5.81
N ALA A 17 -8.32 9.99 5.31
CA ALA A 17 -8.73 8.86 6.14
C ALA A 17 -7.50 7.95 6.32
N GLY A 18 -6.47 8.44 7.03
CA GLY A 18 -5.20 7.75 7.22
C GLY A 18 -4.40 7.59 5.91
N CYS A 19 -3.20 8.16 5.83
CA CYS A 19 -2.32 8.06 4.66
C CYS A 19 -1.72 6.63 4.52
N ALA A 20 -2.56 5.61 4.47
CA ALA A 20 -2.19 4.27 4.05
C ALA A 20 -2.20 4.26 2.52
N THR A 21 -1.13 4.79 1.91
CA THR A 21 -0.95 4.74 0.46
C THR A 21 -1.11 3.29 -0.02
N SER A 22 -2.00 3.06 -0.99
CA SER A 22 -2.13 1.73 -1.55
C SER A 22 -0.81 1.35 -2.23
N PRO A 23 -0.46 0.06 -2.32
CA PRO A 23 0.75 -0.36 -3.01
C PRO A 23 0.81 0.11 -4.47
N VAL A 24 -0.36 0.22 -5.11
CA VAL A 24 -0.52 0.70 -6.48
C VAL A 24 -0.28 2.20 -6.57
N ASP A 25 -0.89 3.00 -5.69
CA ASP A 25 -0.69 4.45 -5.64
C ASP A 25 0.77 4.80 -5.31
N TYR A 26 1.38 4.03 -4.41
CA TYR A 26 2.81 4.15 -4.13
C TYR A 26 3.65 3.88 -5.38
N GLY A 27 3.36 2.80 -6.10
CA GLY A 27 4.02 2.49 -7.37
C GLY A 27 3.84 3.59 -8.42
N ALA A 28 2.66 4.20 -8.50
CA ALA A 28 2.36 5.30 -9.40
C ALA A 28 3.13 6.59 -9.04
N SER A 29 3.49 6.77 -7.76
CA SER A 29 4.31 7.90 -7.31
C SER A 29 5.81 7.78 -7.67
N LEU A 30 6.27 6.60 -8.09
CA LEU A 30 7.67 6.37 -8.46
C LEU A 30 8.02 7.01 -9.81
N SER A 31 9.31 7.32 -9.99
CA SER A 31 9.80 7.92 -11.23
C SER A 31 9.74 6.92 -12.37
N GLN A 32 8.96 7.23 -13.41
CA GLN A 32 8.91 6.46 -14.64
C GLN A 32 10.21 6.54 -15.47
N GLN A 33 11.09 7.50 -15.14
CA GLN A 33 12.38 7.70 -15.77
C GLN A 33 13.48 6.83 -15.15
N ASP A 34 13.21 6.14 -14.03
CA ASP A 34 14.18 5.23 -13.43
C ASP A 34 14.45 4.05 -14.37
N GLN A 35 15.72 3.68 -14.54
CA GLN A 35 16.12 2.56 -15.41
C GLN A 35 15.40 1.25 -15.04
N LYS A 36 15.08 1.07 -13.75
CA LYS A 36 14.41 -0.13 -13.25
C LYS A 36 12.91 -0.13 -13.54
N TRP A 37 12.31 1.01 -13.88
CA TRP A 37 10.87 1.13 -14.15
C TRP A 37 10.40 0.21 -15.27
N ALA A 38 11.18 0.12 -16.35
CA ALA A 38 10.88 -0.72 -17.51
C ALA A 38 11.28 -2.19 -17.32
N SER A 39 11.90 -2.55 -16.18
CA SER A 39 12.33 -3.93 -15.94
C SER A 39 11.15 -4.89 -15.76
N PRO A 40 11.29 -6.17 -16.16
CA PRO A 40 10.24 -7.17 -15.95
C PRO A 40 9.95 -7.39 -14.46
N ALA A 41 10.96 -7.28 -13.60
CA ALA A 41 10.78 -7.39 -12.15
C ALA A 41 9.90 -6.27 -11.58
N CYS A 42 10.06 -5.04 -12.07
CA CYS A 42 9.19 -3.92 -11.69
C CYS A 42 7.75 -4.12 -12.19
N GLN A 43 7.58 -4.60 -13.42
CA GLN A 43 6.25 -4.90 -13.96
C GLN A 43 5.52 -5.97 -13.13
N GLN A 44 6.23 -7.05 -12.77
CA GLN A 44 5.67 -8.11 -11.94
C GLN A 44 5.35 -7.61 -10.52
N ALA A 45 6.22 -6.78 -9.92
CA ALA A 45 5.95 -6.20 -8.61
C ALA A 45 4.70 -5.29 -8.62
N ARG A 46 4.51 -4.50 -9.68
CA ARG A 46 3.32 -3.66 -9.87
C ARG A 46 2.06 -4.50 -10.10
N ALA A 47 2.14 -5.58 -10.88
CA ALA A 47 1.03 -6.50 -11.07
C ALA A 47 0.63 -7.19 -9.74
N ALA A 48 1.62 -7.65 -8.96
CA ALA A 48 1.35 -8.25 -7.65
C ALA A 48 0.72 -7.24 -6.67
N ALA A 49 1.13 -5.97 -6.72
CA ALA A 49 0.53 -4.88 -5.96
C ALA A 49 -0.93 -4.62 -6.38
N SER A 50 -1.24 -4.61 -7.68
CA SER A 50 -2.62 -4.48 -8.15
C SER A 50 -3.49 -5.67 -7.79
N ASP A 51 -2.95 -6.90 -7.90
CA ASP A 51 -3.68 -8.10 -7.52
C ASP A 51 -4.00 -8.13 -6.02
N TYR A 52 -3.07 -7.65 -5.18
CA TYR A 52 -3.33 -7.49 -3.75
C TYR A 52 -4.44 -6.47 -3.47
N GLU A 53 -4.40 -5.31 -4.12
CA GLU A 53 -5.43 -4.27 -3.94
C GLU A 53 -6.84 -4.80 -4.32
N LEU A 54 -6.93 -5.60 -5.39
CA LEU A 54 -8.19 -6.26 -5.77
C LEU A 54 -8.66 -7.25 -4.69
N ARG A 55 -7.77 -8.08 -4.16
CA ARG A 55 -8.11 -9.04 -3.09
C ARG A 55 -8.54 -8.35 -1.80
N GLU A 56 -7.85 -7.27 -1.43
CA GLU A 56 -8.20 -6.47 -0.26
C GLU A 56 -9.61 -5.87 -0.38
N LYS A 57 -9.99 -5.39 -1.58
CA LYS A 57 -11.34 -4.89 -1.83
C LYS A 57 -12.41 -5.99 -1.84
N GLN A 58 -12.04 -7.23 -2.16
CA GLN A 58 -12.96 -8.37 -2.14
C GLN A 58 -13.31 -8.86 -0.73
N HIS A 59 -12.41 -8.67 0.24
CA HIS A 59 -12.59 -9.10 1.62
C HIS A 59 -12.34 -7.93 2.60
N PRO A 60 -13.26 -6.96 2.71
CA PRO A 60 -13.03 -5.73 3.48
C PRO A 60 -13.07 -5.92 5.01
N GLY A 61 -13.26 -7.15 5.50
CA GLY A 61 -13.45 -7.47 6.91
C GLY A 61 -14.83 -7.12 7.46
N TRP A 62 -15.74 -6.54 6.66
CA TRP A 62 -17.09 -6.18 7.13
C TRP A 62 -17.93 -7.40 7.47
N GLU A 63 -17.60 -8.57 6.92
CA GLU A 63 -18.25 -9.84 7.25
C GLU A 63 -18.18 -10.15 8.75
N PHE A 64 -17.12 -9.70 9.44
CA PHE A 64 -16.99 -9.86 10.88
C PHE A 64 -17.96 -8.97 11.67
N ALA A 65 -18.51 -7.91 11.06
CA ALA A 65 -19.53 -7.09 11.71
C ALA A 65 -20.82 -7.87 11.99
N ALA A 66 -21.08 -8.96 11.26
CA ALA A 66 -22.20 -9.87 11.53
C ALA A 66 -22.10 -10.56 12.91
N LEU A 67 -20.90 -10.61 13.50
CA LEU A 67 -20.66 -11.12 14.86
C LEU A 67 -20.97 -10.08 15.94
N GLY A 68 -21.51 -8.92 15.56
CA GLY A 68 -21.84 -7.82 16.47
C GLY A 68 -20.58 -7.28 17.17
N PRO A 69 -20.65 -6.95 18.48
CA PRO A 69 -19.53 -6.30 19.18
C PRO A 69 -18.28 -7.19 19.27
N TYR A 70 -18.44 -8.52 19.27
CA TYR A 70 -17.32 -9.47 19.30
C TYR A 70 -16.50 -9.46 18.01
N GLY A 71 -17.10 -9.03 16.89
CA GLY A 71 -16.42 -8.91 15.60
C GLY A 71 -15.43 -7.76 15.51
N LEU A 72 -15.55 -6.73 16.36
CA LEU A 72 -14.72 -5.53 16.29
C LEU A 72 -13.23 -5.82 16.46
N GLY A 73 -12.87 -6.77 17.32
CA GLY A 73 -11.48 -7.20 17.50
C GLY A 73 -10.91 -7.87 16.25
N LEU A 74 -11.72 -8.66 15.54
CA LEU A 74 -11.32 -9.32 14.30
C LEU A 74 -11.14 -8.29 13.18
N ILE A 75 -12.07 -7.33 13.04
CA ILE A 75 -11.96 -6.24 12.07
C ILE A 75 -10.67 -5.45 12.31
N ALA A 76 -10.37 -5.11 13.57
CA ALA A 76 -9.15 -4.38 13.92
C ALA A 76 -7.88 -5.19 13.57
N ALA A 77 -7.86 -6.48 13.91
CA ALA A 77 -6.73 -7.36 13.59
C ALA A 77 -6.53 -7.54 12.08
N VAL A 78 -7.62 -7.72 11.32
CA VAL A 78 -7.58 -7.83 9.85
C VAL A 78 -7.03 -6.55 9.24
N LYS A 79 -7.52 -5.37 9.66
CA LYS A 79 -6.99 -4.10 9.16
C LYS A 79 -5.52 -3.90 9.52
N GLU A 80 -5.08 -4.27 10.71
CA GLU A 80 -3.66 -4.19 11.07
C GLU A 80 -2.81 -5.08 10.14
N HIS A 81 -3.29 -6.29 9.87
CA HIS A 81 -2.62 -7.21 8.96
C HIS A 81 -2.59 -6.67 7.51
N GLU A 82 -3.69 -6.15 6.99
CA GLU A 82 -3.77 -5.50 5.68
C GLU A 82 -2.77 -4.35 5.56
N GLN A 83 -2.67 -3.49 6.58
CA GLN A 83 -1.71 -2.40 6.60
C GLN A 83 -0.26 -2.90 6.51
N LYS A 84 0.08 -3.99 7.20
CA LYS A 84 1.41 -4.61 7.09
C LYS A 84 1.67 -5.13 5.67
N GLN A 85 0.69 -5.82 5.09
CA GLN A 85 0.80 -6.31 3.70
C GLN A 85 0.97 -5.17 2.71
N ARG A 86 0.19 -4.07 2.83
CA ARG A 86 0.33 -2.89 1.97
C ARG A 86 1.77 -2.36 1.96
N LYS A 87 2.39 -2.26 3.14
CA LYS A 87 3.78 -1.81 3.25
C LYS A 87 4.78 -2.79 2.60
N LEU A 88 4.55 -4.10 2.73
CA LEU A 88 5.40 -5.11 2.08
C LEU A 88 5.32 -5.02 0.56
N PHE A 89 4.12 -4.86 -0.01
CA PHE A 89 3.95 -4.67 -1.45
C PHE A 89 4.54 -3.33 -1.92
N ALA A 90 4.32 -2.23 -1.20
CA ALA A 90 4.91 -0.93 -1.52
C ALA A 90 6.45 -0.98 -1.49
N ARG A 91 7.02 -1.65 -0.47
CA ARG A 91 8.46 -1.90 -0.39
C ARG A 91 8.97 -2.72 -1.56
N ASN A 92 8.29 -3.82 -1.89
CA ASN A 92 8.68 -4.65 -3.02
C ASN A 92 8.66 -3.86 -4.33
N VAL A 93 7.60 -3.08 -4.57
CA VAL A 93 7.50 -2.18 -5.72
C VAL A 93 8.64 -1.17 -5.71
N HIS A 94 8.97 -0.53 -4.58
CA HIS A 94 10.12 0.38 -4.48
C HIS A 94 11.43 -0.33 -4.86
N LEU A 95 11.70 -1.48 -4.26
CA LEU A 95 12.94 -2.22 -4.46
C LEU A 95 13.09 -2.72 -5.88
N GLN A 96 12.00 -3.03 -6.59
CA GLN A 96 12.07 -3.49 -7.97
C GLN A 96 12.01 -2.35 -9.00
N CYS A 97 11.30 -1.26 -8.70
CA CYS A 97 11.04 -0.18 -9.66
C CYS A 97 11.92 1.06 -9.47
N SER A 98 12.59 1.21 -8.34
CA SER A 98 13.37 2.39 -8.00
C SER A 98 14.80 2.03 -7.62
N SER A 99 15.73 2.88 -8.04
CA SER A 99 17.14 2.87 -7.62
C SER A 99 17.40 3.73 -6.38
N ARG A 100 16.40 4.51 -5.95
CA ARG A 100 16.51 5.40 -4.78
C ARG A 100 16.55 4.61 -3.48
N PRO A 101 17.20 5.13 -2.42
CA PRO A 101 17.17 4.50 -1.11
C PRO A 101 15.73 4.27 -0.65
N LEU A 102 15.50 3.15 0.02
CA LEU A 102 14.18 2.80 0.55
C LEU A 102 13.75 3.88 1.57
N PRO A 103 12.53 4.44 1.52
CA PRO A 103 12.04 5.39 2.52
C PRO A 103 11.96 4.75 3.91
N LYS A 104 12.14 5.55 4.98
CA LYS A 104 12.18 5.05 6.38
C LYS A 104 10.88 4.36 6.79
N GLU A 105 9.79 4.81 6.20
CA GLU A 105 8.42 4.34 6.39
C GLU A 105 8.24 2.89 5.90
N LEU A 106 9.07 2.44 4.95
CA LEU A 106 9.05 1.09 4.38
C LEU A 106 10.17 0.18 4.91
N GLN A 107 11.11 0.73 5.68
CA GLN A 107 12.24 -0.02 6.25
C GLN A 107 11.85 -0.86 7.48
N GLY A 108 10.79 -0.48 8.21
CA GLY A 108 10.54 -0.93 9.59
C GLY A 108 9.80 -2.27 9.80
N ASP A 109 9.13 -2.84 8.80
CA ASP A 109 8.13 -3.89 9.06
C ASP A 109 8.60 -5.35 8.84
N THR A 110 9.89 -5.60 8.51
CA THR A 110 10.42 -6.98 8.41
C THR A 110 10.66 -7.66 9.77
N SER A 111 10.76 -6.91 10.87
CA SER A 111 11.05 -7.51 12.19
C SER A 111 9.83 -8.08 12.92
N SER A 112 8.60 -7.83 12.44
CA SER A 112 7.38 -8.34 13.08
C SER A 112 6.89 -9.69 12.51
N ALA A 113 7.47 -10.19 11.41
CA ALA A 113 7.10 -11.49 10.84
C ALA A 113 7.64 -12.69 11.65
N GLY A 114 8.53 -12.46 12.63
CA GLY A 114 9.11 -13.50 13.49
C GLY A 114 8.67 -13.49 14.95
N ALA A 115 7.85 -12.53 15.37
CA ALA A 115 7.51 -12.31 16.78
C ALA A 115 6.05 -12.63 17.12
N SER A 116 5.55 -13.76 16.61
CA SER A 116 4.34 -14.39 17.15
C SER A 116 4.33 -15.87 16.81
N GLN A 117 5.38 -16.58 17.22
CA GLN A 117 5.26 -17.97 17.63
C GLN A 117 4.37 -17.98 18.88
N MET A 118 3.06 -17.89 18.68
CA MET A 118 2.06 -18.04 19.72
C MET A 118 2.03 -19.52 20.08
N LYS A 119 2.97 -19.92 20.93
CA LYS A 119 2.99 -21.24 21.54
C LYS A 119 1.86 -21.28 22.56
N TYR A 120 0.70 -21.76 22.15
CA TYR A 120 -0.35 -22.15 23.09
C TYR A 120 0.08 -23.44 23.81
N PRO A 121 -0.17 -23.55 25.13
CA PRO A 121 0.07 -24.76 25.90
C PRO A 121 -0.77 -25.94 25.42
#